data_AF-D0SJP4-F1
#
_entry.id   AF-D0SJP4-F1
#
_cell.length_a   1.000
_cell.length_b   1.000
_cell.length_c   1.000
_cell.angle_alpha   90.00
_cell.angle_beta   90.00
_cell.angle_gamma   90.00
#
_symmetry.space_group_name_H-M   'P 1'
#
loop_
_entity.id
_entity.type
_entity.pdbx_description
1 polymer ?
#
loop_
_entity_poly.entity_id
_entity_poly.type
_entity_poly.pdbx_seq_one_letter_code
_entity_poly.pdbx_strand_id
1 'polypeptide(L)'
;MKKPNKPKFIETELGREKLCIQCDEYWPLDSEFWFTYSGKLKRDGTKSVGYEAACKSCYYIRYKPQRLQRPKNTIRSYHEKGCAA
;
A
#
# COMPACT_ATOMS: atom_id res chain seq x y z
N MET A 1 23.34 12.86 2.91
CA MET A 1 22.90 12.67 1.51
C MET A 1 21.39 12.89 1.42
N LYS A 2 20.91 13.93 0.74
CA LYS A 2 19.47 14.11 0.49
C LYS A 2 19.08 13.21 -0.68
N LYS A 3 18.13 12.27 -0.50
CA LYS A 3 17.57 11.49 -1.59
C LYS A 3 16.98 12.46 -2.64
N PRO A 4 17.10 12.18 -3.95
CA PRO A 4 16.46 13.01 -4.97
C PRO A 4 14.96 13.09 -4.70
N ASN A 5 14.42 14.30 -4.73
CA ASN A 5 13.02 14.55 -4.41
C ASN A 5 12.16 14.15 -5.62
N LYS A 6 11.78 12.86 -5.69
CA LYS A 6 10.90 12.34 -6.75
C LYS A 6 9.50 12.99 -6.64
N PRO A 7 8.86 13.36 -7.76
CA PRO A 7 7.52 13.95 -7.71
C PRO A 7 6.51 12.95 -7.14
N LYS A 8 5.54 13.44 -6.35
CA LYS A 8 4.54 12.58 -5.71
C LYS A 8 3.61 11.89 -6.70
N PHE A 9 3.33 12.56 -7.82
CA PHE A 9 2.48 12.06 -8.90
C PHE A 9 3.17 12.26 -10.23
N ILE A 10 2.93 11.34 -11.15
CA ILE A 10 3.34 11.44 -12.55
C ILE A 10 2.14 11.10 -13.44
N GLU A 11 2.15 11.61 -14.67
CA GLU A 11 1.17 11.25 -15.70
C GLU A 11 1.89 10.41 -16.76
N THR A 12 1.31 9.26 -17.05
CA THR A 12 1.78 8.28 -18.04
C THR A 12 0.73 8.14 -19.13
N GLU A 13 1.06 7.45 -20.22
CA GLU A 13 0.10 7.12 -21.29
C GLU A 13 -1.10 6.28 -20.80
N LEU A 14 -0.92 5.52 -19.71
CA LEU A 14 -1.97 4.71 -19.08
C LEU A 14 -2.78 5.47 -18.01
N GLY A 15 -2.33 6.67 -17.61
CA GLY A 15 -3.00 7.50 -16.63
C GLY A 15 -2.09 8.00 -15.50
N ARG A 16 -2.71 8.41 -14.40
CA ARG A 16 -2.02 9.02 -13.26
C ARG A 16 -1.49 7.97 -12.30
N GLU A 17 -0.21 8.08 -11.97
CA GLU A 17 0.46 7.23 -11.00
C GLU A 17 0.94 8.03 -9.79
N LYS A 18 1.11 7.35 -8.67
CA LYS A 18 1.54 7.93 -7.40
C LYS A 18 2.75 7.20 -6.85
N LEU A 19 3.69 7.95 -6.28
CA LEU A 19 4.87 7.41 -5.64
C LEU A 19 4.53 6.83 -4.26
N CYS A 20 4.98 5.60 -3.99
CA CYS A 20 4.92 5.00 -2.67
C CYS A 20 6.09 5.49 -1.81
N ILE A 21 5.79 6.06 -0.65
CA ILE A 21 6.81 6.60 0.28
C ILE A 21 7.64 5.54 1.01
N GLN A 22 7.37 4.26 0.77
CA GLN A 22 8.07 3.13 1.40
C GLN A 22 9.01 2.42 0.41
N CYS A 23 8.52 2.08 -0.79
CA CYS A 23 9.31 1.37 -1.80
C CYS A 23 9.89 2.30 -2.89
N ASP A 24 9.59 3.60 -2.86
CA ASP A 24 10.08 4.60 -3.84
C ASP A 24 9.72 4.26 -5.31
N GLU A 25 8.60 3.55 -5.51
CA GLU A 25 8.07 3.09 -6.81
C GLU A 25 6.70 3.72 -7.12
N TYR A 26 6.43 3.96 -8.41
CA TYR A 26 5.16 4.50 -8.90
C TYR A 26 4.16 3.39 -9.15
N TRP A 27 2.92 3.62 -8.73
CA TRP A 27 1.80 2.70 -8.96
C TRP A 27 0.58 3.48 -9.43
N PRO A 28 -0.31 2.88 -10.25
CA PRO A 28 -1.56 3.49 -10.67
C PRO A 28 -2.33 4.06 -9.48
N LEU A 29 -2.92 5.26 -9.63
CA LEU A 29 -3.71 5.91 -8.58
C LEU A 29 -5.12 5.27 -8.46
N ASP A 30 -5.13 3.97 -8.21
CA ASP A 30 -6.32 3.14 -8.12
C ASP A 30 -6.52 2.57 -6.70
N SER A 31 -7.77 2.37 -6.32
CA SER A 31 -8.17 1.64 -5.11
C SER A 31 -7.60 0.22 -5.02
N GLU A 32 -7.17 -0.40 -6.12
CA GLU A 32 -6.48 -1.69 -6.11
C GLU A 32 -5.09 -1.63 -5.46
N PHE A 33 -4.33 -0.57 -5.72
CA PHE A 33 -2.94 -0.42 -5.25
C PHE A 33 -2.82 0.37 -3.95
N TRP A 34 -3.85 1.12 -3.58
CA TRP A 34 -3.85 2.02 -2.43
C TRP A 34 -5.04 1.77 -1.53
N PHE A 35 -4.84 1.86 -0.21
CA PHE A 35 -5.97 2.02 0.69
C PHE A 35 -6.57 3.41 0.50
N THR A 36 -7.89 3.48 0.39
CA THR A 36 -8.62 4.73 0.26
C THR A 36 -9.32 5.08 1.56
N TYR A 37 -9.53 6.36 1.79
CA TYR A 37 -10.36 6.86 2.89
C TYR A 37 -11.30 7.95 2.40
N SER A 38 -12.48 8.00 2.98
CA SER A 38 -13.42 9.09 2.73
C SER A 38 -12.91 10.35 3.42
N GLY A 39 -12.66 11.40 2.65
CA GLY A 39 -12.39 12.73 3.15
C GLY A 39 -13.63 13.39 3.74
N LYS A 40 -13.46 14.62 4.23
CA LYS A 40 -14.56 15.43 4.77
C LYS A 40 -15.60 15.71 3.69
N LEU A 41 -16.85 15.84 4.11
CA LEU A 41 -17.95 16.31 3.27
C LEU A 41 -17.64 17.74 2.82
N LYS A 42 -17.65 17.97 1.51
CA LYS A 42 -17.55 19.31 0.94
C LYS A 42 -18.87 20.05 1.14
N ARG A 43 -18.85 21.38 1.00
CA ARG A 43 -20.07 22.23 1.07
C ARG A 43 -21.11 21.81 0.04
N ASP A 44 -20.67 21.26 -1.09
CA ASP A 44 -21.51 20.77 -2.18
C ASP A 44 -22.07 19.36 -1.93
N GLY A 45 -21.91 18.80 -0.73
CA GLY A 45 -22.42 17.46 -0.36
C GLY A 45 -21.59 16.29 -0.90
N THR A 46 -20.54 16.54 -1.70
CA THR A 46 -19.66 15.47 -2.22
C THR A 46 -18.56 15.11 -1.21
N LYS A 47 -18.16 13.83 -1.18
CA LYS A 47 -16.99 13.36 -0.40
C LYS A 47 -15.78 13.22 -1.32
N SER A 48 -14.63 13.72 -0.89
CA SER A 48 -13.36 13.46 -1.59
C SER A 48 -12.84 12.07 -1.21
N VAL A 49 -12.23 11.37 -2.16
CA VAL A 49 -11.50 10.12 -1.88
C VAL A 49 -10.04 10.46 -1.70
N GLY A 50 -9.50 10.18 -0.50
CA GLY A 50 -8.08 10.25 -0.22
C GLY A 50 -7.42 8.91 -0.45
N TYR A 51 -6.16 8.92 -0.89
CA TYR A 51 -5.33 7.74 -1.08
C TYR A 51 -4.20 7.76 -0.06
N GLU A 52 -3.97 6.62 0.59
CA GLU A 52 -2.91 6.46 1.58
C GLU A 52 -1.52 6.72 0.98
N ALA A 53 -0.54 7.09 1.80
CA ALA A 53 0.77 7.48 1.32
C ALA A 53 1.64 6.29 0.86
N ALA A 54 1.47 5.11 1.46
CA ALA A 54 2.13 3.86 1.07
C ALA A 54 1.18 2.92 0.31
N CYS A 55 1.72 2.16 -0.66
CA CYS A 55 0.93 1.16 -1.40
C CYS A 55 0.47 0.03 -0.48
N LYS A 56 -0.55 -0.73 -0.87
CA LYS A 56 -1.12 -1.81 -0.04
C LYS A 56 -0.08 -2.83 0.41
N SER A 57 0.85 -3.21 -0.47
CA SER A 57 1.95 -4.14 -0.15
C SER A 57 2.86 -3.59 0.95
N CYS A 58 3.10 -2.28 0.96
CA CYS A 58 3.93 -1.60 1.94
C CYS A 58 3.17 -1.15 3.20
N TYR A 59 1.83 -1.21 3.19
CA TYR A 59 1.00 -0.66 4.26
C TYR A 59 1.33 -1.28 5.62
N TYR A 60 1.42 -2.61 5.69
CA TYR A 60 1.72 -3.30 6.95
C TYR A 60 3.16 -3.07 7.41
N ILE A 61 4.11 -2.96 6.48
CA ILE A 61 5.51 -2.63 6.78
C ILE A 61 5.58 -1.26 7.45
N ARG A 62 4.90 -0.26 6.89
CA ARG A 62 5.00 1.12 7.35
C ARG A 62 4.13 1.42 8.58
N TYR A 63 2.86 1.05 8.54
CA TYR A 63 1.86 1.49 9.51
C TYR A 63 1.50 0.46 10.56
N LYS A 64 1.86 -0.81 10.37
CA LYS A 64 1.57 -1.91 11.30
C LYS A 64 2.77 -2.86 11.47
N PRO A 65 4.00 -2.37 11.73
CA PRO A 65 5.19 -3.23 11.82
C PRO A 65 5.07 -4.31 12.90
N GLN A 66 4.33 -4.04 13.98
CA GLN A 66 4.04 -5.01 15.04
C GLN A 66 3.29 -6.26 14.54
N ARG A 67 2.53 -6.18 13.45
CA ARG A 67 1.84 -7.34 12.86
C ARG A 67 2.80 -8.27 12.12
N LEU A 68 3.92 -7.74 11.60
CA LEU A 68 4.96 -8.54 10.94
C LEU A 68 5.85 -9.27 11.94
N GLN A 69 5.97 -8.76 13.17
CA GLN A 69 6.75 -9.36 14.25
C GLN A 69 6.00 -10.49 14.98
N ARG A 70 4.73 -10.73 14.65
CA ARG A 70 3.98 -11.83 15.27
C ARG A 70 4.62 -13.16 14.90
N PRO A 71 4.80 -14.07 15.87
CA PRO A 71 5.32 -15.40 15.57
C PRO A 71 4.44 -16.04 14.51
N LYS A 72 5.07 -16.57 13.46
CA LYS A 72 4.36 -17.32 12.41
C LYS A 72 3.65 -18.49 13.10
N ASN A 73 2.42 -18.77 12.66
CA ASN A 73 1.68 -19.92 13.16
C ASN A 73 2.52 -21.17 12.89
N THR A 74 2.93 -21.87 13.95
CA THR A 74 3.76 -23.08 13.86
C THR A 74 2.97 -24.29 13.40
N ILE A 75 1.65 -24.16 13.30
CA ILE A 75 0.75 -25.20 12.82
C ILE A 75 0.89 -25.32 11.30
N ARG A 76 1.62 -26.34 10.86
CA ARG A 76 1.67 -26.77 9.45
C ARG A 76 0.34 -27.42 9.05
N SER A 77 -0.14 -27.11 7.85
CA SER A 77 -1.29 -27.79 7.24
C SER A 77 -0.98 -29.28 6.99
N TYR A 78 -2.02 -30.10 6.84
CA TYR A 78 -1.85 -31.53 6.54
C TYR A 78 -1.04 -31.75 5.25
N HIS A 79 -1.26 -30.92 4.23
CA HIS A 79 -0.55 -30.95 2.96
C HIS A 79 0.96 -30.66 3.13
N GLU A 80 1.34 -29.73 4.00
CA GLU A 80 2.75 -29.42 4.30
C GLU A 80 3.44 -30.51 5.12
N LYS A 81 2.70 -31.36 5.84
CA LYS A 81 3.26 -32.47 6.62
C LYS A 81 3.62 -33.69 5.75
N GLY A 82 2.95 -33.86 4.59
CA GLY A 82 3.11 -35.03 3.73
C GLY A 82 4.28 -35.01 2.74
N CYS A 83 4.98 -33.88 2.58
CA CYS A 83 6.12 -33.73 1.64
C CYS A 83 7.49 -33.78 2.34
N ALA A 84 7.64 -34.59 3.40
CA ALA A 84 8.95 -35.02 3.88
C ALA A 84 9.19 -36.44 3.32
N ALA A 85 9.70 -36.49 2.09
CA ALA A 85 10.27 -37.71 1.49
C ALA A 85 11.76 -37.80 1.85
#